data_AF-A0A537Q1G3-F1
#
_entry.id   AF-A0A537Q1G3-F1
#
_cell.length_a   1.000
_cell.length_b   1.000
_cell.length_c   1.000
_cell.angle_alpha   90.00
_cell.angle_beta   90.00
_cell.angle_gamma   90.00
#
_symmetry.space_group_name_H-M   'P 1'
#
loop_
_entity.id
_entity.type
_entity.pdbx_description
1 polymer ?
#
loop_
_entity_poly.entity_id
_entity_poly.type
_entity_poly.pdbx_seq_one_letter_code
_entity_poly.pdbx_strand_id
1 'polypeptide(L)'
;MDEDIDFLRKARGANPRFYYIHFGLAAALGLKGDIEDARAALAEGIKLRPELNSLAAWRAHRPWETNPQFTALAEKTMYVGLHRAGFPDE
;
A
#
# COMPACT_ATOMS: atom_id res chain seq x y z
N MET A 1 9.87 5.51 8.41
CA MET A 1 8.52 6.09 8.24
C MET A 1 8.55 7.22 7.22
N ASP A 2 9.27 8.31 7.46
CA ASP A 2 9.39 9.39 6.46
C ASP A 2 10.31 9.03 5.27
N GLU A 3 11.37 8.25 5.50
CA GLU A 3 12.26 7.76 4.44
C GLU A 3 11.53 6.79 3.48
N ASP A 4 10.63 5.96 4.00
CA ASP A 4 9.81 5.03 3.21
C ASP A 4 8.87 5.79 2.27
N ILE A 5 8.27 6.89 2.74
CA ILE A 5 7.35 7.72 1.95
C ILE A 5 8.12 8.45 0.85
N ASP A 6 9.30 9.01 1.14
CA ASP A 6 10.16 9.64 0.12
C ASP A 6 10.59 8.64 -0.96
N PHE A 7 10.99 7.43 -0.55
CA PHE A 7 11.37 6.37 -1.46
C PHE A 7 10.21 5.94 -2.37
N LEU A 8 9.01 5.77 -1.79
CA LEU A 8 7.80 5.44 -2.55
C LEU A 8 7.34 6.59 -3.47
N ARG A 9 7.50 7.85 -3.06
CA ARG A 9 7.23 9.02 -3.93
C ARG A 9 8.18 9.07 -5.12
N LYS A 10 9.47 8.80 -4.92
CA LYS A 10 10.45 8.69 -6.02
C LYS A 10 10.14 7.52 -6.94
N ALA A 11 9.80 6.35 -6.37
CA ALA A 11 9.40 5.17 -7.14
C ALA A 11 8.12 5.42 -7.98
N ARG A 12 7.16 6.19 -7.45
CA ARG A 12 5.97 6.62 -8.20
C ARG A 12 6.34 7.45 -9.43
N GLY A 13 7.35 8.31 -9.32
CA GLY A 13 7.89 9.09 -10.44
C GLY A 13 8.64 8.24 -11.47
N ALA A 14 9.31 7.17 -11.02
CA ALA A 14 10.07 6.28 -11.89
C ALA A 14 9.17 5.30 -12.68
N ASN A 15 8.11 4.76 -12.07
CA ASN A 15 7.12 3.94 -12.77
C ASN A 15 5.71 4.07 -12.16
N PRO A 16 4.87 4.97 -12.69
CA PRO A 16 3.51 5.21 -12.18
C PRO A 16 2.52 4.05 -12.42
N ARG A 17 2.93 3.00 -13.16
CA ARG A 17 2.07 1.83 -13.44
C ARG A 17 2.18 0.73 -12.39
N PHE A 18 3.07 0.86 -11.40
CA PHE A 18 3.17 -0.10 -10.31
C PHE A 18 2.12 0.21 -9.25
N TYR A 19 0.99 -0.49 -9.32
CA TYR A 19 -0.08 -0.46 -8.32
C TYR A 19 0.46 -0.63 -6.89
N TYR A 20 1.53 -1.41 -6.69
CA TYR A 20 2.14 -1.58 -5.38
C TYR A 20 2.59 -0.30 -4.70
N ILE A 21 3.21 0.60 -5.46
CA ILE A 21 3.77 1.82 -4.89
C ILE A 21 2.63 2.65 -4.26
N HIS A 22 1.44 2.62 -4.86
CA HIS A 22 0.25 3.25 -4.34
C HIS A 22 -0.25 2.61 -3.03
N PHE A 23 -0.29 1.27 -2.95
CA PHE A 23 -0.67 0.57 -1.72
C PHE A 23 0.36 0.74 -0.59
N GLY A 24 1.65 0.72 -0.91
CA GLY A 24 2.72 0.99 0.07
C GLY A 24 2.70 2.43 0.58
N LEU A 25 2.40 3.39 -0.30
CA LEU A 25 2.27 4.79 0.07
C LEU A 25 1.03 5.00 0.95
N ALA A 26 -0.11 4.40 0.58
CA ALA A 26 -1.33 4.42 1.39
C ALA A 26 -1.11 3.87 2.80
N ALA A 27 -0.41 2.74 2.91
CA ALA A 27 -0.04 2.17 4.20
C ALA A 27 0.87 3.10 5.01
N ALA A 28 1.95 3.60 4.41
CA ALA A 28 2.91 4.44 5.11
C ALA A 28 2.27 5.76 5.60
N LEU A 29 1.40 6.35 4.79
CA LEU A 29 0.62 7.53 5.14
C LEU A 29 -0.42 7.23 6.23
N GLY A 30 -1.12 6.09 6.14
CA GLY A 30 -2.06 5.64 7.17
C GLY A 30 -1.39 5.37 8.52
N LEU A 31 -0.15 4.88 8.52
CA LEU A 31 0.66 4.72 9.73
C LEU A 31 1.12 6.07 10.29
N LYS A 32 1.50 7.00 9.42
CA LYS A 32 1.90 8.36 9.77
C LYS A 32 0.74 9.19 10.33
N GLY A 33 -0.50 8.85 9.97
CA GLY A 33 -1.72 9.55 10.38
C GLY A 33 -2.28 10.49 9.29
N ASP A 34 -1.64 10.52 8.12
CA ASP A 34 -2.07 11.28 6.95
C ASP A 34 -3.18 10.52 6.19
N ILE A 35 -4.34 10.36 6.84
CA ILE A 35 -5.44 9.51 6.34
C ILE A 35 -6.00 9.98 4.98
N GLU A 36 -6.04 11.28 4.75
CA GLU A 36 -6.54 11.86 3.50
C GLU A 36 -5.64 11.51 2.30
N ASP A 37 -4.32 11.68 2.45
CA ASP A 37 -3.34 11.33 1.41
C ASP A 37 -3.27 9.80 1.24
N ALA A 38 -3.44 9.05 2.34
CA ALA A 38 -3.53 7.60 2.31
C ALA A 38 -4.71 7.09 1.48
N ARG A 39 -5.91 7.67 1.66
CA ARG A 39 -7.10 7.37 0.86
C ARG A 39 -6.90 7.69 -0.61
N ALA A 40 -6.31 8.83 -0.92
CA ALA A 40 -6.02 9.22 -2.29
C ALA A 40 -5.07 8.22 -2.97
N ALA A 41 -3.98 7.85 -2.28
CA ALA A 41 -3.03 6.85 -2.78
C ALA A 41 -3.69 5.48 -2.98
N LEU A 42 -4.52 5.06 -2.03
CA LEU A 42 -5.25 3.79 -2.09
C LEU A 42 -6.20 3.74 -3.30
N ALA A 43 -6.97 4.80 -3.53
CA ALA A 43 -7.88 4.90 -4.65
C ALA A 43 -7.15 4.79 -6.00
N GLU A 44 -5.97 5.39 -6.14
CA GLU A 44 -5.13 5.25 -7.35
C GLU A 44 -4.62 3.81 -7.52
N GLY A 45 -4.24 3.13 -6.44
CA GLY A 45 -3.86 1.72 -6.46
C GLY A 45 -5.00 0.81 -6.95
N ILE A 46 -6.22 1.04 -6.44
CA ILE A 46 -7.43 0.32 -6.83
C ILE A 46 -7.79 0.63 -8.30
N LYS A 47 -7.62 1.87 -8.78
CA LYS A 47 -7.85 2.19 -10.21
C LYS A 47 -6.92 1.40 -11.14
N LEU A 48 -5.66 1.20 -10.73
CA LEU A 48 -4.68 0.43 -11.52
C LEU A 48 -4.92 -1.08 -11.46
N ARG A 49 -5.44 -1.56 -10.33
CA ARG A 49 -5.80 -2.96 -10.09
C ARG A 49 -7.13 -3.03 -9.33
N PRO A 50 -8.27 -3.00 -10.03
CA PRO A 50 -9.58 -3.05 -9.38
C PRO A 50 -9.83 -4.40 -8.70
N GLU A 51 -9.09 -5.44 -9.09
CA GLU A 51 -9.06 -6.75 -8.44
C GLU A 51 -8.52 -6.67 -7.01
N LEU A 52 -7.75 -5.63 -6.66
CA LEU A 52 -7.16 -5.41 -5.34
C LEU A 52 -7.95 -4.33 -4.59
N ASN A 53 -9.25 -4.52 -4.49
CA ASN A 53 -10.19 -3.60 -3.83
C ASN A 53 -10.36 -3.85 -2.33
N SER A 54 -9.83 -4.96 -1.80
CA SER A 54 -9.88 -5.30 -0.38
C SER A 54 -8.56 -5.84 0.16
N LEU A 55 -8.43 -5.82 1.48
CA LEU A 55 -7.29 -6.39 2.19
C LEU A 55 -7.20 -7.89 1.97
N ALA A 56 -8.33 -8.58 1.81
CA ALA A 56 -8.38 -9.99 1.43
C ALA A 56 -7.81 -10.22 0.02
N ALA A 57 -8.23 -9.43 -0.96
CA ALA A 57 -7.70 -9.52 -2.32
C ALA A 57 -6.20 -9.19 -2.40
N TRP A 58 -5.77 -8.16 -1.67
CA TRP A 58 -4.35 -7.81 -1.52
C TRP A 58 -3.54 -8.94 -0.88
N ARG A 59 -4.09 -9.55 0.18
CA ARG A 59 -3.52 -10.73 0.85
C ARG A 59 -3.44 -11.96 -0.02
N ALA A 60 -4.39 -12.16 -0.93
CA ALA A 60 -4.42 -13.30 -1.83
C ALA A 60 -3.42 -13.14 -2.99
N HIS A 61 -3.23 -11.90 -3.47
CA HIS A 61 -2.35 -11.60 -4.58
C HIS A 61 -0.85 -11.78 -4.26
N ARG A 62 -0.47 -11.67 -2.97
CA ARG A 62 0.90 -11.85 -2.43
C ARG A 62 2.07 -11.51 -3.38
N PRO A 63 2.12 -10.29 -3.92
CA PRO A 63 3.17 -9.90 -4.87
C PRO A 63 4.60 -9.89 -4.29
N TRP A 64 4.78 -9.94 -2.96
CA TRP A 64 6.09 -9.97 -2.26
C TRP A 64 6.53 -11.38 -1.86
N GLU A 65 5.78 -12.44 -2.20
CA GLU A 65 6.01 -13.79 -1.65
C GLU A 65 7.44 -14.32 -1.88
N THR A 66 8.14 -13.80 -2.88
CA THR A 66 9.56 -14.07 -3.16
C THR A 66 10.54 -13.59 -2.08
N ASN A 67 10.17 -12.67 -1.17
CA ASN A 67 11.03 -12.24 -0.06
C ASN A 67 10.31 -12.29 1.30
N PRO A 68 10.51 -13.36 2.09
CA PRO A 68 9.78 -13.59 3.34
C PRO A 68 10.03 -12.53 4.44
N GLN A 69 11.19 -11.86 4.42
CA GLN A 69 11.47 -10.78 5.39
C GLN A 69 10.63 -9.53 5.09
N PHE A 70 10.49 -9.20 3.80
CA PHE A 70 9.61 -8.11 3.37
C PHE A 70 8.15 -8.45 3.59
N THR A 71 7.74 -9.70 3.36
CA THR A 71 6.36 -10.16 3.61
C THR A 71 5.98 -9.96 5.08
N ALA A 72 6.73 -10.51 6.03
CA ALA A 72 6.34 -10.42 7.45
C ALA A 72 6.30 -8.98 8.00
N LEU A 73 7.20 -8.11 7.53
CA LEU A 73 7.24 -6.70 7.95
C LEU A 73 6.14 -5.88 7.28
N ALA A 74 5.90 -6.10 5.99
CA ALA A 74 4.82 -5.47 5.25
C ALA A 74 3.46 -5.94 5.78
N GLU A 75 3.23 -7.23 6.03
CA GLU A 75 1.97 -7.71 6.62
C GLU A 75 1.67 -6.99 7.95
N LYS A 76 2.63 -6.88 8.85
CA LYS A 76 2.37 -6.28 10.17
C LYS A 76 2.12 -4.78 10.13
N THR A 77 2.75 -4.05 9.22
CA THR A 77 2.70 -2.58 9.19
C THR A 77 1.77 -2.06 8.09
N MET A 78 1.82 -2.68 6.91
CA MET A 78 1.03 -2.31 5.74
C MET A 78 -0.46 -2.56 5.96
N TYR A 79 -0.86 -3.66 6.60
CA TYR A 79 -2.27 -3.92 6.90
C TYR A 79 -2.85 -2.90 7.88
N VAL A 80 -2.09 -2.54 8.91
CA VAL A 80 -2.52 -1.52 9.88
C VAL A 80 -2.65 -0.15 9.20
N GLY A 81 -1.70 0.21 8.34
CA GLY A 81 -1.74 1.44 7.56
C GLY A 81 -2.92 1.48 6.58
N LEU A 82 -3.15 0.39 5.83
CA LEU A 82 -4.25 0.28 4.88
C LEU A 82 -5.62 0.30 5.58
N HIS A 83 -5.75 -0.40 6.71
CA HIS A 83 -6.97 -0.37 7.52
C HIS A 83 -7.25 1.05 8.02
N ARG A 84 -6.23 1.78 8.48
CA ARG A 84 -6.35 3.21 8.84
C ARG A 84 -6.69 4.10 7.65
N ALA A 85 -6.21 3.77 6.45
CA ALA A 85 -6.56 4.44 5.21
C ALA A 85 -8.02 4.14 4.77
N GLY A 86 -8.76 3.28 5.48
CA GLY A 86 -10.14 2.92 5.15
C GLY A 86 -10.25 1.86 4.07
N PHE A 87 -9.21 1.03 3.89
CA PHE A 87 -9.26 -0.11 2.98
C PHE A 87 -10.13 -1.22 3.59
N PRO A 88 -11.12 -1.75 2.86
CA PRO A 88 -12.03 -2.76 3.38
C PRO A 88 -11.30 -4.08 3.62
N ASP A 89 -11.69 -4.81 4.67
CA ASP A 89 -11.07 -6.08 5.04
C ASP A 89 -11.47 -7.26 4.13
N GLU A 90 -12.64 -7.18 3.48
CA GLU A 90 -13.28 -8.21 2.63
C GLU A 90 -13.56 -7.70 1.20
#